data_AF-A0AAV7BD58-F1
#
_entry.id   AF-A0AAV7BD58-F1
#
_cell.length_a   1.000
_cell.length_b   1.000
_cell.length_c   1.000
_cell.angle_alpha   90.00
_cell.angle_beta   90.00
_cell.angle_gamma   90.00
#
_symmetry.space_group_name_H-M   'P 1'
#
loop_
_entity.id
_entity.type
_entity.pdbx_description
1 polymer ?
#
loop_
_entity_poly.entity_id
_entity_poly.type
_entity_poly.pdbx_seq_one_letter_code
_entity_poly.pdbx_strand_id
1 'polypeptide(L)'
;MHISIPITQDLVDNLGGRYVLYSVYLEGFLLFKVRYKDLHFWNEQMYDIFGKRLPKFPPKYYLAMTESMAEERRVTLEQYLQGVVSDSVISGSDVFITGLKKFQLETFKLPCIKVVLKVYLPDGRQVNVDSKTSDSAERVLEAALYTLNVSRELVEYFGLFITHKDSEGAYSVVKKIAPFEIPFITIWHINDDSYQIDIRKWYTTPTTDAMLMGCGGAIDLLYAQAVQELEMNWSRPTEQQTEMLKELIKAENKVKFLETMQQVEHYSYQKLNPGVTDYPNCNTVATVSMGNNEMYCSLQTSDNRTEIISVHVSKMTRCHVPLHQPENTMDQQECKLCFIDGQVPKLISIRTKQAFLLSKWIKKMLSEQPLPCVKENLEIQDNITSSNILSRNPKKS
;
A
#
# COMPACT_ATOMS: atom_id res chain seq x y z
N MET A 1 0.21 4.31 1.38
CA MET A 1 -1.10 4.51 0.72
C MET A 1 -1.02 5.72 -0.19
N HIS A 2 -1.63 5.65 -1.37
CA HIS A 2 -1.60 6.70 -2.38
C HIS A 2 -3.03 6.99 -2.86
N ILE A 3 -3.51 8.21 -2.64
CA ILE A 3 -4.84 8.68 -3.05
C ILE A 3 -4.72 9.51 -4.32
N SER A 4 -5.69 9.34 -5.22
CA SER A 4 -5.85 10.19 -6.39
C SER A 4 -7.31 10.50 -6.68
N ILE A 5 -7.58 11.64 -7.32
CA ILE A 5 -8.89 12.06 -7.79
C ILE A 5 -8.79 12.39 -9.29
N PRO A 6 -8.60 11.40 -10.17
CA PRO A 6 -8.36 11.64 -11.59
C PRO A 6 -9.61 12.09 -12.34
N ILE A 7 -10.80 11.81 -11.82
CA ILE A 7 -12.08 12.04 -12.52
C ILE A 7 -13.01 12.88 -11.64
N THR A 8 -13.48 13.99 -12.22
CA THR A 8 -14.57 14.81 -11.69
C THR A 8 -15.75 14.82 -12.67
N GLN A 9 -16.98 14.81 -12.16
CA GLN A 9 -18.19 14.81 -12.97
C GLN A 9 -19.17 15.86 -12.47
N ASP A 10 -19.64 16.74 -13.34
CA ASP A 10 -20.73 17.66 -13.05
C ASP A 10 -22.07 16.93 -13.15
N LEU A 11 -22.79 16.88 -12.04
CA LEU A 11 -24.09 16.23 -11.92
C LEU A 11 -25.15 17.21 -11.43
N VAL A 12 -26.40 16.84 -11.66
CA VAL A 12 -27.58 17.58 -11.19
C VAL A 12 -28.33 16.67 -10.22
N ASP A 13 -28.65 17.19 -9.03
CA ASP A 13 -29.46 16.45 -8.07
C ASP A 13 -30.95 16.43 -8.48
N ASN A 14 -31.75 15.63 -7.78
CA ASN A 14 -33.18 15.49 -8.06
C ASN A 14 -33.97 16.81 -7.91
N LEU A 15 -33.38 17.82 -7.28
CA LEU A 15 -33.96 19.15 -7.05
C LEU A 15 -33.43 20.19 -8.05
N GLY A 16 -32.63 19.78 -9.04
CA GLY A 16 -32.04 20.67 -10.04
C GLY A 16 -30.74 21.34 -9.62
N GLY A 17 -30.21 21.04 -8.43
CA GLY A 17 -28.97 21.59 -7.91
C GLY A 17 -27.74 20.95 -8.55
N ARG A 18 -26.85 21.78 -9.12
CA ARG A 18 -25.58 21.29 -9.69
C ARG A 18 -24.57 20.97 -8.60
N TYR A 19 -23.84 19.87 -8.75
CA TYR A 19 -22.73 19.51 -7.87
C TYR A 19 -21.65 18.73 -8.62
N VAL A 20 -20.41 18.84 -8.12
CA VAL A 20 -19.28 18.05 -8.62
C VAL A 20 -19.16 16.77 -7.82
N LEU A 21 -19.08 15.64 -8.52
CA LEU A 21 -18.76 14.33 -7.97
C LEU A 21 -17.28 14.03 -8.20
N TYR A 22 -16.56 13.73 -7.12
CA TYR A 22 -15.14 13.40 -7.14
C TYR A 22 -14.98 11.89 -7.06
N SER A 23 -14.30 11.27 -8.03
CA SER A 23 -13.98 9.84 -7.98
C SER A 23 -12.62 9.64 -7.33
N VAL A 24 -12.61 9.11 -6.12
CA VAL A 24 -11.42 8.91 -5.29
C VAL A 24 -10.90 7.50 -5.47
N TYR A 25 -9.63 7.38 -5.84
CA TYR A 25 -8.91 6.13 -6.05
C TYR A 25 -7.86 5.93 -4.97
N LEU A 26 -7.68 4.68 -4.52
CA LEU A 26 -6.63 4.27 -3.61
C LEU A 26 -5.76 3.22 -4.30
N GLU A 27 -4.50 3.58 -4.52
CA GLU A 27 -3.51 2.71 -5.17
C GLU A 27 -4.02 2.20 -6.53
N GLY A 28 -4.69 3.07 -7.30
CA GLY A 28 -5.17 2.79 -8.66
C GLY A 28 -6.54 2.14 -8.75
N PHE A 29 -7.13 1.74 -7.62
CA PHE A 29 -8.48 1.16 -7.57
C PHE A 29 -9.48 2.20 -7.10
N LEU A 30 -10.66 2.26 -7.73
CA LEU A 30 -11.73 3.14 -7.29
C LEU A 30 -12.13 2.77 -5.86
N LEU A 31 -11.96 3.72 -4.93
CA LEU A 31 -12.32 3.53 -3.53
C LEU A 31 -13.76 4.00 -3.29
N PHE A 32 -14.08 5.25 -3.63
CA PHE A 32 -15.45 5.77 -3.57
C PHE A 32 -15.62 7.00 -4.46
N LYS A 33 -16.87 7.41 -4.68
CA LYS A 33 -17.28 8.66 -5.28
C LYS A 33 -18.01 9.50 -4.26
N VAL A 34 -17.71 10.79 -4.19
CA VAL A 34 -18.28 11.67 -3.17
C VAL A 34 -18.41 13.10 -3.67
N ARG A 35 -19.41 13.84 -3.19
CA ARG A 35 -19.55 15.28 -3.44
C ARG A 35 -18.85 16.07 -2.34
N TYR A 36 -18.40 17.28 -2.68
CA TYR A 36 -17.69 18.16 -1.73
C TYR A 36 -18.42 18.33 -0.38
N LYS A 37 -19.75 18.50 -0.42
CA LYS A 37 -20.57 18.69 0.79
C LYS A 37 -20.43 17.53 1.78
N ASP A 38 -20.42 16.30 1.29
CA ASP A 38 -20.39 15.11 2.16
C ASP A 38 -18.98 14.89 2.72
N LEU A 39 -17.93 15.18 1.93
CA LEU A 39 -16.56 15.23 2.44
C LEU A 39 -16.37 16.32 3.50
N HIS A 40 -16.94 17.51 3.30
CA HIS A 40 -16.87 18.60 4.28
C HIS A 40 -17.51 18.20 5.60
N PHE A 41 -18.71 17.61 5.54
CA PHE A 41 -19.41 17.13 6.73
C PHE A 41 -18.63 16.03 7.46
N TRP A 42 -18.00 15.11 6.71
CA TRP A 42 -17.11 14.12 7.31
C TRP A 42 -15.86 14.74 7.92
N ASN A 43 -15.27 15.75 7.29
CA ASN A 43 -14.16 16.52 7.86
C ASN A 43 -14.56 17.22 9.18
N GLU A 44 -15.74 17.82 9.27
CA GLU A 44 -16.23 18.45 10.51
C GLU A 44 -16.28 17.45 11.67
N GLN A 45 -16.84 16.26 11.43
CA GLN A 45 -16.86 15.19 12.43
C GLN A 45 -15.46 14.73 12.86
N MET A 46 -14.52 14.64 11.92
CA MET A 46 -13.14 14.32 12.27
C MET A 46 -12.45 15.48 13.02
N TYR A 47 -12.78 16.73 12.70
CA TYR A 47 -12.17 17.91 13.31
C TYR A 47 -12.54 18.05 14.78
N ASP A 48 -13.76 17.65 15.16
CA ASP A 48 -14.18 17.60 16.56
C ASP A 48 -13.31 16.67 17.42
N ILE A 49 -12.71 15.63 16.80
CA ILE A 49 -11.88 14.63 17.50
C ILE A 49 -10.39 14.99 17.41
N PHE A 50 -9.92 15.37 16.22
CA PHE A 50 -8.49 15.51 15.93
C PHE A 50 -7.99 16.97 15.87
N GLY A 51 -8.91 17.93 15.75
CA GLY A 51 -8.61 19.36 15.67
C GLY A 51 -7.51 19.68 14.67
N LYS A 52 -6.44 20.31 15.15
CA LYS A 52 -5.31 20.79 14.33
C LYS A 52 -4.43 19.69 13.74
N ARG A 53 -4.64 18.41 14.10
CA ARG A 53 -3.93 17.28 13.48
C ARG A 53 -4.40 17.03 12.04
N LEU A 54 -5.63 17.43 11.71
CA LEU A 54 -6.12 17.32 10.35
C LEU A 54 -5.43 18.33 9.42
N PRO A 55 -5.13 17.91 8.17
CA PRO A 55 -4.78 18.86 7.12
C PRO A 55 -5.89 19.90 6.93
N LYS A 56 -5.53 21.09 6.44
CA LYS A 56 -6.53 22.12 6.17
C LYS A 56 -7.51 21.65 5.10
N PHE A 57 -8.80 21.67 5.41
CA PHE A 57 -9.84 21.32 4.46
C PHE A 57 -10.05 22.45 3.43
N PRO A 58 -10.25 22.16 2.13
CA PRO A 58 -10.45 23.19 1.12
C PRO A 58 -11.72 24.01 1.39
N PRO A 59 -11.69 25.35 1.25
CA PRO A 59 -12.83 26.20 1.59
C PRO A 59 -14.00 26.08 0.60
N LYS A 60 -15.18 26.43 1.09
CA LYS A 60 -16.38 26.53 0.26
C LYS A 60 -16.36 27.84 -0.53
N TYR A 61 -16.71 27.76 -1.81
CA TYR A 61 -16.92 28.91 -2.68
C TYR A 61 -18.42 29.20 -2.74
N TYR A 62 -18.80 30.47 -2.53
CA TYR A 62 -20.20 30.93 -2.54
C TYR A 62 -20.66 31.42 -3.92
N LEU A 63 -19.71 31.66 -4.84
CA LEU A 63 -19.96 31.98 -6.23
C LEU A 63 -19.73 30.74 -7.11
N ALA A 64 -20.25 30.79 -8.34
CA ALA A 64 -19.95 29.78 -9.35
C ALA A 64 -18.42 29.71 -9.56
N MET A 65 -17.89 28.49 -9.53
CA MET A 65 -16.47 28.28 -9.70
C MET A 65 -16.10 28.32 -11.18
N THR A 66 -14.95 28.92 -11.49
CA THR A 66 -14.30 28.72 -12.80
C THR A 66 -13.69 27.32 -12.85
N GLU A 67 -13.37 26.84 -14.05
CA GLU A 67 -12.67 25.56 -14.24
C GLU A 67 -11.35 25.50 -13.46
N SER A 68 -10.58 26.59 -13.46
CA SER A 68 -9.33 26.69 -12.70
C SER A 68 -9.55 26.54 -11.19
N MET A 69 -10.60 27.16 -10.63
CA MET A 69 -10.94 27.00 -9.21
C MET A 69 -11.42 25.58 -8.89
N ALA A 70 -12.11 24.92 -9.83
CA ALA A 70 -12.56 23.54 -9.68
C ALA A 70 -11.38 22.57 -9.64
N GLU A 71 -10.40 22.79 -10.51
CA GLU A 71 -9.17 22.02 -10.54
C GLU A 71 -8.31 22.25 -9.29
N GLU A 72 -8.15 23.50 -8.85
CA GLU A 72 -7.44 23.82 -7.60
C GLU A 72 -8.08 23.11 -6.39
N ARG A 73 -9.42 23.14 -6.29
CA ARG A 73 -10.14 22.42 -5.24
C ARG A 73 -9.91 20.91 -5.35
N ARG A 74 -9.95 20.33 -6.55
CA ARG A 74 -9.69 18.89 -6.77
C ARG A 74 -8.32 18.49 -6.24
N VAL A 75 -7.28 19.25 -6.59
CA VAL A 75 -5.90 19.03 -6.11
C VAL A 75 -5.81 19.16 -4.58
N THR A 76 -6.45 20.17 -4.00
CA THR A 76 -6.37 20.38 -2.54
C THR A 76 -7.15 19.30 -1.77
N LEU A 77 -8.28 18.82 -2.31
CA LEU A 77 -9.01 17.67 -1.76
C LEU A 77 -8.17 16.39 -1.80
N GLU A 78 -7.48 16.16 -2.91
CA GLU A 78 -6.58 15.01 -3.05
C GLU A 78 -5.44 15.05 -2.02
N GLN A 79 -4.79 16.20 -1.86
CA GLN A 79 -3.76 16.42 -0.84
C GLN A 79 -4.29 16.25 0.59
N TYR A 80 -5.49 16.77 0.87
CA TYR A 80 -6.16 16.59 2.15
C TYR A 80 -6.38 15.09 2.45
N LEU A 81 -6.99 14.34 1.53
CA LEU A 81 -7.24 12.91 1.69
C LEU A 81 -5.95 12.10 1.82
N GLN A 82 -4.92 12.45 1.04
CA GLN A 82 -3.60 11.84 1.17
C GLN A 82 -3.00 12.05 2.57
N GLY A 83 -3.16 13.25 3.14
CA GLY A 83 -2.72 13.55 4.51
C GLY A 83 -3.48 12.75 5.56
N VAL A 84 -4.81 12.71 5.46
CA VAL A 84 -5.69 11.96 6.38
C VAL A 84 -5.36 10.47 6.38
N VAL A 85 -5.21 9.86 5.20
CA VAL A 85 -4.91 8.43 5.06
C VAL A 85 -3.48 8.08 5.49
N SER A 86 -2.53 9.03 5.43
CA SER A 86 -1.14 8.79 5.81
C SER A 86 -0.89 8.82 7.31
N ASP A 87 -1.81 9.41 8.08
CA ASP A 87 -1.73 9.46 9.54
C ASP A 87 -2.39 8.22 10.16
N SER A 88 -1.59 7.35 10.79
CA SER A 88 -2.07 6.08 11.35
C SER A 88 -3.13 6.26 12.43
N VAL A 89 -3.07 7.34 13.23
CA VAL A 89 -4.04 7.59 14.31
C VAL A 89 -5.38 8.02 13.74
N ILE A 90 -5.38 8.81 12.66
CA ILE A 90 -6.62 9.19 11.98
C ILE A 90 -7.18 7.98 11.23
N SER A 91 -6.35 7.31 10.44
CA SER A 91 -6.78 6.18 9.59
C SER A 91 -7.28 4.96 10.38
N GLY A 92 -6.82 4.80 11.63
CA GLY A 92 -7.25 3.73 12.54
C GLY A 92 -8.46 4.10 13.41
N SER A 93 -9.03 5.29 13.24
CA SER A 93 -10.15 5.75 14.07
C SER A 93 -11.52 5.32 13.54
N ASP A 94 -12.46 5.09 14.45
CA ASP A 94 -13.83 4.71 14.11
C ASP A 94 -14.55 5.73 13.22
N VAL A 95 -14.32 7.03 13.46
CA VAL A 95 -14.92 8.11 12.65
C VAL A 95 -14.44 8.06 11.20
N PHE A 96 -13.17 7.74 10.99
CA PHE A 96 -12.59 7.61 9.67
C PHE A 96 -13.10 6.35 8.97
N ILE A 97 -13.02 5.20 9.64
CA ILE A 97 -13.43 3.90 9.10
C ILE A 97 -14.92 3.91 8.76
N THR A 98 -15.76 4.44 9.64
CA THR A 98 -17.22 4.52 9.44
C THR A 98 -17.57 5.44 8.27
N GLY A 99 -16.93 6.60 8.16
CA GLY A 99 -17.16 7.54 7.06
C GLY A 99 -16.75 6.96 5.71
N LEU A 100 -15.55 6.35 5.62
CA LEU A 100 -15.11 5.69 4.38
C LEU A 100 -15.96 4.49 4.01
N LYS A 101 -16.39 3.69 4.99
CA LYS A 101 -17.31 2.58 4.76
C LYS A 101 -18.63 3.08 4.15
N LYS A 102 -19.18 4.19 4.67
CA LYS A 102 -20.38 4.81 4.13
C LYS A 102 -20.18 5.24 2.67
N PHE A 103 -19.10 5.96 2.36
CA PHE A 103 -18.84 6.40 0.97
C PHE A 103 -18.66 5.23 0.01
N GLN A 104 -17.93 4.18 0.42
CA GLN A 104 -17.78 2.96 -0.39
C GLN A 104 -19.15 2.33 -0.70
N LEU A 105 -19.98 2.09 0.32
CA LEU A 105 -21.30 1.45 0.12
C LEU A 105 -22.24 2.29 -0.76
N GLU A 106 -22.28 3.62 -0.56
CA GLU A 106 -23.11 4.54 -1.36
C GLU A 106 -22.68 4.57 -2.83
N THR A 107 -21.37 4.49 -3.08
CA THR A 107 -20.80 4.52 -4.44
C THR A 107 -21.23 3.32 -5.26
N PHE A 108 -21.13 2.13 -4.68
CA PHE A 108 -21.40 0.88 -5.38
C PHE A 108 -22.87 0.43 -5.24
N LYS A 109 -23.67 1.12 -4.41
CA LYS A 109 -25.09 0.83 -4.16
C LYS A 109 -25.35 -0.62 -3.77
N LEU A 110 -24.43 -1.22 -3.05
CA LEU A 110 -24.52 -2.62 -2.65
C LEU A 110 -25.32 -2.77 -1.36
N PRO A 111 -26.28 -3.71 -1.30
CA PRO A 111 -26.98 -4.01 -0.06
C PRO A 111 -26.02 -4.69 0.92
N CYS A 112 -26.18 -4.41 2.21
CA CYS A 112 -25.44 -5.11 3.27
C CYS A 112 -26.09 -6.48 3.53
N ILE A 113 -25.53 -7.52 2.92
CA ILE A 113 -26.02 -8.90 3.04
C ILE A 113 -24.91 -9.82 3.52
N LYS A 114 -25.29 -10.91 4.19
CA LYS A 114 -24.35 -11.98 4.59
C LYS A 114 -23.89 -12.74 3.35
N VAL A 115 -22.60 -13.00 3.26
CA VAL A 115 -21.95 -13.71 2.17
C VAL A 115 -20.85 -14.61 2.72
N VAL A 116 -20.53 -15.68 2.00
CA VAL A 116 -19.32 -16.46 2.25
C VAL A 116 -18.25 -15.94 1.32
N LEU A 117 -17.27 -15.22 1.87
CA LEU A 117 -16.15 -14.69 1.10
C LEU A 117 -15.02 -15.72 1.10
N LYS A 118 -14.59 -16.13 -0.10
CA LYS A 118 -13.43 -17.02 -0.26
C LYS A 118 -12.14 -16.21 -0.11
N VAL A 119 -11.28 -16.66 0.78
CA VAL A 119 -9.94 -16.13 0.98
C VAL A 119 -8.94 -17.25 0.77
N TYR A 120 -7.97 -17.04 -0.11
CA TYR A 120 -7.04 -18.07 -0.55
C TYR A 120 -5.73 -18.00 0.24
N LEU A 121 -5.10 -19.16 0.35
CA LEU A 121 -3.75 -19.32 0.86
C LEU A 121 -2.78 -19.38 -0.34
N PRO A 122 -1.48 -19.09 -0.11
CA PRO A 122 -0.49 -19.14 -1.19
C PRO A 122 -0.34 -20.51 -1.88
N ASP A 123 -0.69 -21.60 -1.19
CA ASP A 123 -0.71 -22.95 -1.76
C ASP A 123 -1.99 -23.27 -2.58
N GLY A 124 -2.90 -22.30 -2.71
CA GLY A 124 -4.15 -22.44 -3.46
C GLY A 124 -5.31 -23.03 -2.64
N ARG A 125 -5.11 -23.44 -1.38
CA ARG A 125 -6.23 -23.78 -0.48
C ARG A 125 -7.07 -22.53 -0.23
N GLN A 126 -8.34 -22.73 0.12
CA GLN A 126 -9.26 -21.64 0.42
C GLN A 126 -9.85 -21.77 1.82
N VAL A 127 -10.09 -20.64 2.45
CA VAL A 127 -10.85 -20.48 3.69
C VAL A 127 -12.14 -19.74 3.34
N ASN A 128 -13.26 -20.32 3.74
CA ASN A 128 -14.57 -19.70 3.60
C ASN A 128 -14.83 -18.84 4.82
N VAL A 129 -14.95 -17.53 4.63
CA VAL A 129 -15.18 -16.55 5.69
C VAL A 129 -16.63 -16.10 5.67
N ASP A 130 -17.37 -16.41 6.73
CA ASP A 130 -18.69 -15.82 6.96
C ASP A 130 -18.55 -14.31 7.19
N SER A 131 -19.00 -13.53 6.22
CA SER A 131 -18.76 -12.09 6.14
C SER A 131 -20.03 -11.36 5.68
N LYS A 132 -19.99 -10.03 5.64
CA LYS A 132 -20.96 -9.20 4.95
C LYS A 132 -20.29 -8.52 3.76
N THR A 133 -21.08 -8.16 2.76
CA THR A 133 -20.66 -7.29 1.63
C THR A 133 -20.10 -5.93 2.08
N SER A 134 -20.27 -5.56 3.36
CA SER A 134 -19.80 -4.31 3.96
C SER A 134 -18.62 -4.47 4.92
N ASP A 135 -18.15 -5.69 5.18
CA ASP A 135 -17.10 -5.91 6.18
C ASP A 135 -15.74 -5.42 5.68
N SER A 136 -14.96 -4.84 6.61
CA SER A 136 -13.65 -4.29 6.31
C SER A 136 -12.61 -5.38 6.08
N ALA A 137 -11.50 -5.03 5.43
CA ALA A 137 -10.38 -5.94 5.21
C ALA A 137 -9.79 -6.45 6.53
N GLU A 138 -9.71 -5.60 7.55
CA GLU A 138 -9.30 -5.98 8.90
C GLU A 138 -10.21 -7.08 9.48
N ARG A 139 -11.53 -6.88 9.44
CA ARG A 139 -12.50 -7.84 9.98
C ARG A 139 -12.45 -9.19 9.25
N VAL A 140 -12.31 -9.17 7.92
CA VAL A 140 -12.17 -10.36 7.09
C VAL A 140 -10.87 -11.09 7.39
N LEU A 141 -9.75 -10.36 7.52
CA LEU A 141 -8.45 -10.93 7.86
C LEU A 141 -8.49 -11.63 9.23
N GLU A 142 -9.01 -10.96 10.26
CA GLU A 142 -9.17 -11.54 11.60
C GLU A 142 -10.01 -12.83 11.56
N ALA A 143 -11.13 -12.83 10.84
CA ALA A 143 -12.00 -14.01 10.72
C ALA A 143 -11.32 -15.18 10.00
N ALA A 144 -10.56 -14.89 8.94
CA ALA A 144 -9.85 -15.90 8.18
C ALA A 144 -8.70 -16.51 9.00
N LEU A 145 -7.91 -15.66 9.67
CA LEU A 145 -6.81 -16.09 10.55
C LEU A 145 -7.31 -16.89 11.75
N TYR A 146 -8.45 -16.50 12.32
CA TYR A 146 -9.11 -17.27 13.37
C TYR A 146 -9.47 -18.69 12.90
N THR A 147 -10.06 -18.81 11.70
CA THR A 147 -10.39 -20.12 11.10
C THR A 147 -9.14 -20.97 10.85
N LEU A 148 -7.99 -20.33 10.62
CA LEU A 148 -6.70 -20.97 10.42
C LEU A 148 -5.93 -21.26 11.72
N ASN A 149 -6.54 -21.03 12.90
CA ASN A 149 -5.90 -21.17 14.21
C ASN A 149 -4.61 -20.33 14.37
N VAL A 150 -4.59 -19.13 13.79
CA VAL A 150 -3.52 -18.15 13.99
C VAL A 150 -3.86 -17.31 15.23
N SER A 151 -2.88 -17.16 16.14
CA SER A 151 -3.05 -16.31 17.33
C SER A 151 -3.41 -14.88 16.95
N ARG A 152 -4.32 -14.25 17.72
CA ARG A 152 -4.75 -12.87 17.51
C ARG A 152 -3.58 -11.87 17.58
N GLU A 153 -2.58 -12.17 18.40
CA GLU A 153 -1.36 -11.35 18.54
C GLU A 153 -0.53 -11.32 17.25
N LEU A 154 -0.73 -12.29 16.34
CA LEU A 154 0.02 -12.39 15.10
C LEU A 154 -0.69 -11.75 13.90
N VAL A 155 -1.90 -11.20 14.07
CA VAL A 155 -2.72 -10.66 12.97
C VAL A 155 -1.99 -9.58 12.18
N GLU A 156 -1.22 -8.72 12.85
CA GLU A 156 -0.50 -7.61 12.21
C GLU A 156 0.63 -8.05 11.26
N TYR A 157 1.09 -9.30 11.38
CA TYR A 157 2.12 -9.89 10.52
C TYR A 157 1.56 -10.44 9.22
N PHE A 158 0.24 -10.38 9.03
CA PHE A 158 -0.43 -10.82 7.81
C PHE A 158 -1.20 -9.66 7.17
N GLY A 159 -1.54 -9.84 5.90
CA GLY A 159 -2.40 -8.92 5.17
C GLY A 159 -3.23 -9.64 4.13
N LEU A 160 -4.32 -9.00 3.72
CA LEU A 160 -5.05 -9.39 2.53
C LEU A 160 -4.44 -8.72 1.30
N PHE A 161 -4.30 -9.49 0.24
CA PHE A 161 -3.75 -9.05 -1.04
C PHE A 161 -4.69 -9.43 -2.17
N ILE A 162 -4.81 -8.55 -3.16
CA ILE A 162 -5.32 -8.93 -4.46
C ILE A 162 -4.17 -9.56 -5.22
N THR A 163 -4.39 -10.78 -5.72
CA THR A 163 -3.42 -11.52 -6.52
C THR A 163 -4.08 -11.89 -7.85
N HIS A 164 -3.26 -11.99 -8.89
CA HIS A 164 -3.67 -12.39 -10.22
C HIS A 164 -2.99 -13.71 -10.55
N LYS A 165 -3.77 -14.70 -10.98
CA LYS A 165 -3.32 -16.02 -11.37
C LYS A 165 -3.85 -16.32 -12.76
N ASP A 166 -2.96 -16.23 -13.75
CA ASP A 166 -3.30 -16.60 -15.12
C ASP A 166 -3.48 -18.13 -15.24
N SER A 167 -4.32 -18.54 -16.20
CA SER A 167 -4.45 -19.90 -16.70
C SER A 167 -3.13 -20.54 -17.13
N GLU A 168 -2.16 -19.74 -17.59
CA GLU A 168 -0.80 -20.17 -17.94
C GLU A 168 0.15 -20.30 -16.72
N GLY A 169 -0.36 -20.06 -15.50
CA GLY A 169 0.38 -20.21 -14.25
C GLY A 169 1.16 -18.98 -13.79
N ALA A 170 1.08 -17.86 -14.52
CA ALA A 170 1.71 -16.61 -14.11
C ALA A 170 0.98 -16.02 -12.89
N TYR A 171 1.59 -16.20 -11.71
CA TYR A 171 1.12 -15.63 -10.45
C TYR A 171 1.79 -14.28 -10.16
N SER A 172 1.00 -13.29 -9.75
CA SER A 172 1.52 -11.98 -9.33
C SER A 172 0.68 -11.35 -8.21
N VAL A 173 1.34 -10.65 -7.30
CA VAL A 173 0.69 -9.86 -6.25
C VAL A 173 0.37 -8.48 -6.80
N VAL A 174 -0.89 -8.08 -6.83
CA VAL A 174 -1.32 -6.83 -7.47
C VAL A 174 -1.30 -5.67 -6.48
N LYS A 175 -1.95 -5.87 -5.32
CA LYS A 175 -2.13 -4.83 -4.30
C LYS A 175 -2.31 -5.46 -2.92
N LYS A 176 -1.77 -4.82 -1.89
CA LYS A 176 -2.19 -5.08 -0.50
C LYS A 176 -3.45 -4.28 -0.19
N ILE A 177 -4.51 -4.93 0.24
CA ILE A 177 -5.75 -4.29 0.67
C ILE A 177 -5.49 -3.54 1.99
N ALA A 178 -5.88 -2.27 2.06
CA ALA A 178 -5.79 -1.47 3.27
C ALA A 178 -6.89 -1.87 4.28
N PRO A 179 -6.64 -1.77 5.60
CA PRO A 179 -7.54 -2.29 6.64
C PRO A 179 -9.00 -1.80 6.53
N PHE A 180 -9.18 -0.54 6.10
CA PHE A 180 -10.48 0.12 5.96
C PHE A 180 -11.20 -0.10 4.62
N GLU A 181 -10.54 -0.73 3.64
CA GLU A 181 -11.20 -1.10 2.38
C GLU A 181 -12.20 -2.23 2.62
N ILE A 182 -13.18 -2.37 1.73
CA ILE A 182 -14.16 -3.46 1.74
C ILE A 182 -13.75 -4.50 0.68
N PRO A 183 -13.14 -5.65 1.06
CA PRO A 183 -12.55 -6.59 0.09
C PRO A 183 -13.56 -7.11 -0.92
N PHE A 184 -14.81 -7.34 -0.49
CA PHE A 184 -15.90 -7.77 -1.37
C PHE A 184 -16.11 -6.79 -2.54
N ILE A 185 -16.07 -5.48 -2.26
CA ILE A 185 -16.23 -4.45 -3.29
C ILE A 185 -15.04 -4.45 -4.23
N THR A 186 -13.82 -4.53 -3.69
CA THR A 186 -12.60 -4.54 -4.50
C THR A 186 -12.62 -5.68 -5.52
N ILE A 187 -12.92 -6.91 -5.09
CA ILE A 187 -12.94 -8.07 -5.99
C ILE A 187 -14.14 -8.04 -6.94
N TRP A 188 -15.32 -7.65 -6.45
CA TRP A 188 -16.52 -7.53 -7.28
C TRP A 188 -16.38 -6.48 -8.38
N HIS A 189 -15.68 -5.37 -8.11
CA HIS A 189 -15.45 -4.32 -9.10
C HIS A 189 -14.46 -4.74 -10.19
N ILE A 190 -13.46 -5.58 -9.86
CA ILE A 190 -12.52 -6.15 -10.84
C ILE A 190 -13.27 -7.07 -11.82
N ASN A 191 -14.22 -7.88 -11.31
CA ASN A 191 -15.09 -8.74 -12.10
C ASN A 191 -14.34 -9.65 -13.10
N ASP A 192 -13.28 -10.30 -12.61
CA ASP A 192 -12.43 -11.22 -13.36
C ASP A 192 -11.99 -12.36 -12.43
N ASP A 193 -12.28 -13.60 -12.82
CA ASP A 193 -12.02 -14.81 -12.04
C ASP A 193 -10.53 -15.16 -11.91
N SER A 194 -9.66 -14.54 -12.72
CA SER A 194 -8.20 -14.65 -12.59
C SER A 194 -7.67 -13.89 -11.36
N TYR A 195 -8.47 -13.02 -10.76
CA TYR A 195 -8.12 -12.28 -9.56
C TYR A 195 -8.74 -12.91 -8.31
N GLN A 196 -7.98 -12.95 -7.22
CA GLN A 196 -8.44 -13.50 -5.95
C GLN A 196 -7.89 -12.70 -4.75
N ILE A 197 -8.47 -12.97 -3.57
CA ILE A 197 -8.02 -12.38 -2.29
C ILE A 197 -7.16 -13.43 -1.57
N ASP A 198 -5.88 -13.14 -1.38
CA ASP A 198 -4.93 -14.02 -0.69
C ASP A 198 -4.54 -13.47 0.68
N ILE A 199 -4.34 -14.36 1.65
CA ILE A 199 -3.60 -14.05 2.88
C ILE A 199 -2.12 -14.25 2.60
N ARG A 200 -1.31 -13.23 2.89
CA ARG A 200 0.16 -13.33 2.82
C ARG A 200 0.79 -12.68 4.03
N LYS A 201 2.02 -13.08 4.34
CA LYS A 201 2.83 -12.41 5.35
C LYS A 201 3.11 -10.96 4.92
N TRP A 202 3.09 -10.05 5.88
CA TRP A 202 3.29 -8.61 5.70
C TRP A 202 4.46 -8.11 6.56
N TYR A 203 5.63 -8.67 6.29
CA TYR A 203 6.91 -8.20 6.80
C TYR A 203 8.04 -8.63 5.86
N THR A 204 9.19 -7.97 5.96
CA THR A 204 10.29 -8.13 4.99
C THR A 204 11.51 -8.85 5.56
N THR A 205 11.65 -8.88 6.87
CA THR A 205 12.81 -9.47 7.55
C THR A 205 12.58 -10.96 7.85
N PRO A 206 13.42 -11.88 7.33
CA PRO A 206 13.29 -13.32 7.59
C PRO A 206 13.36 -13.71 9.07
N THR A 207 14.10 -12.97 9.90
CA THR A 207 14.25 -13.29 11.34
C THR A 207 12.94 -13.15 12.11
N THR A 208 11.97 -12.39 11.60
CA THR A 208 10.62 -12.27 12.16
C THR A 208 9.88 -13.60 12.17
N ASP A 209 10.21 -14.53 11.25
CA ASP A 209 9.62 -15.87 11.21
C ASP A 209 9.77 -16.60 12.56
N ALA A 210 10.88 -16.41 13.29
CA ALA A 210 11.13 -17.05 14.58
C ALA A 210 10.02 -16.76 15.61
N MET A 211 9.46 -15.55 15.59
CA MET A 211 8.36 -15.17 16.47
C MET A 211 7.04 -15.86 16.07
N LEU A 212 6.81 -16.03 14.76
CA LEU A 212 5.58 -16.64 14.24
C LEU A 212 5.61 -18.17 14.35
N MET A 213 6.79 -18.79 14.32
CA MET A 213 6.95 -20.25 14.40
C MET A 213 6.52 -20.86 15.75
N GLY A 214 6.16 -20.05 16.75
CA GLY A 214 5.48 -20.52 17.96
C GLY A 214 4.01 -20.91 17.75
N CYS A 215 3.41 -20.60 16.59
CA CYS A 215 2.00 -20.81 16.29
C CYS A 215 1.83 -21.73 15.07
N GLY A 216 1.15 -22.87 15.24
CA GLY A 216 0.95 -23.87 14.17
C GLY A 216 0.28 -23.30 12.91
N GLY A 217 -0.82 -22.55 13.07
CA GLY A 217 -1.49 -21.89 11.94
C GLY A 217 -0.61 -20.87 11.21
N ALA A 218 0.30 -20.21 11.92
CA ALA A 218 1.24 -19.27 11.31
C ALA A 218 2.33 -20.02 10.54
N ILE A 219 2.86 -21.12 11.09
CA ILE A 219 3.78 -22.02 10.37
C ILE A 219 3.16 -22.48 9.05
N ASP A 220 1.89 -22.89 9.05
CA ASP A 220 1.20 -23.34 7.85
C ASP A 220 1.14 -22.26 6.76
N LEU A 221 0.85 -21.01 7.15
CA LEU A 221 0.82 -19.88 6.21
C LEU A 221 2.20 -19.52 5.67
N LEU A 222 3.21 -19.46 6.55
CA LEU A 222 4.59 -19.18 6.14
C LEU A 222 5.14 -20.26 5.22
N TYR A 223 4.89 -21.53 5.56
CA TYR A 223 5.28 -22.68 4.77
C TYR A 223 4.62 -22.65 3.38
N ALA A 224 3.30 -22.47 3.33
CA ALA A 224 2.56 -22.37 2.06
C ALA A 224 3.12 -21.25 1.17
N GLN A 225 3.41 -20.08 1.74
CA GLN A 225 3.99 -18.96 1.00
C GLN A 225 5.40 -19.27 0.50
N ALA A 226 6.26 -19.83 1.35
CA ALA A 226 7.65 -20.12 1.02
C ALA A 226 7.76 -21.21 -0.07
N VAL A 227 6.90 -22.22 -0.05
CA VAL A 227 6.83 -23.24 -1.12
C VAL A 227 6.40 -22.61 -2.44
N GLN A 228 5.35 -21.79 -2.45
CA GLN A 228 4.92 -21.08 -3.67
C GLN A 228 6.05 -20.20 -4.24
N GLU A 229 6.74 -19.43 -3.39
CA GLU A 229 7.83 -18.54 -3.82
C GLU A 229 9.04 -19.32 -4.36
N LEU A 230 9.28 -20.53 -3.84
CA LEU A 230 10.29 -21.45 -4.34
C LEU A 230 9.91 -22.01 -5.72
N GLU A 231 8.66 -22.46 -5.90
CA GLU A 231 8.13 -22.95 -7.18
C GLU A 231 8.16 -21.87 -8.27
N MET A 232 7.90 -20.62 -7.89
CA MET A 232 7.94 -19.46 -8.78
C MET A 232 9.35 -18.92 -9.07
N ASN A 233 10.40 -19.54 -8.51
CA ASN A 233 11.79 -19.10 -8.62
C ASN A 233 12.00 -17.63 -8.16
N TRP A 234 11.35 -17.24 -7.05
CA TRP A 234 11.57 -15.93 -6.42
C TRP A 234 12.79 -15.98 -5.50
N SER A 235 12.94 -17.08 -4.75
CA SER A 235 14.13 -17.40 -3.96
C SER A 235 15.19 -18.11 -4.81
N ARG A 236 16.45 -18.03 -4.40
CA ARG A 236 17.62 -18.59 -5.11
C ARG A 236 18.42 -19.55 -4.22
N PRO A 237 17.93 -20.78 -3.98
CA PRO A 237 18.68 -21.78 -3.23
C PRO A 237 19.87 -22.29 -4.04
N THR A 238 20.93 -22.69 -3.33
CA THR A 238 22.01 -23.52 -3.90
C THR A 238 21.50 -24.91 -4.27
N GLU A 239 22.26 -25.67 -5.06
CA GLU A 239 21.90 -27.05 -5.42
C GLU A 239 21.70 -27.93 -4.17
N GLN A 240 22.62 -27.84 -3.20
CA GLN A 240 22.52 -28.56 -1.93
C GLN A 240 21.27 -28.17 -1.13
N GLN A 241 20.98 -26.86 -1.02
CA GLN A 241 19.75 -26.39 -0.36
C GLN A 241 18.51 -26.89 -1.09
N THR A 242 18.52 -26.93 -2.43
CA THR A 242 17.39 -27.40 -3.24
C THR A 242 17.08 -28.86 -2.97
N GLU A 243 18.09 -29.72 -2.88
CA GLU A 243 17.92 -31.13 -2.53
C GLU A 243 17.33 -31.29 -1.13
N MET A 244 17.90 -30.59 -0.14
CA MET A 244 17.42 -30.62 1.24
C MET A 244 15.98 -30.11 1.37
N LEU A 245 15.63 -29.01 0.71
CA LEU A 245 14.27 -28.45 0.71
C LEU A 245 13.27 -29.45 0.09
N LYS A 246 13.63 -30.15 -0.98
CA LYS A 246 12.78 -31.18 -1.60
C LYS A 246 12.53 -32.36 -0.65
N GLU A 247 13.52 -32.80 0.10
CA GLU A 247 13.35 -33.85 1.12
C GLU A 247 12.45 -33.39 2.26
N LEU A 248 12.64 -32.15 2.72
CA LEU A 248 11.82 -31.55 3.79
C LEU A 248 10.35 -31.39 3.39
N ILE A 249 10.08 -31.02 2.13
CA ILE A 249 8.72 -30.99 1.57
C ILE A 249 8.11 -32.40 1.58
N LYS A 250 8.84 -33.42 1.12
CA LYS A 250 8.37 -34.82 1.11
C LYS A 250 8.10 -35.37 2.52
N ALA A 251 8.91 -34.97 3.50
CA ALA A 251 8.76 -35.36 4.89
C ALA A 251 7.73 -34.52 5.65
N GLU A 252 7.12 -33.51 5.00
CA GLU A 252 6.23 -32.52 5.62
C GLU A 252 6.81 -31.81 6.85
N ASN A 253 8.14 -31.69 6.93
CA ASN A 253 8.81 -31.04 8.05
C ASN A 253 8.86 -29.52 7.84
N LYS A 254 7.72 -28.87 8.08
CA LYS A 254 7.50 -27.42 7.83
C LYS A 254 8.46 -26.52 8.60
N VAL A 255 8.72 -26.82 9.88
CA VAL A 255 9.61 -26.01 10.72
C VAL A 255 11.03 -26.04 10.16
N LYS A 256 11.56 -27.24 9.90
CA LYS A 256 12.93 -27.35 9.39
C LYS A 256 13.06 -26.79 7.97
N PHE A 257 12.00 -26.90 7.17
CA PHE A 257 11.91 -26.25 5.86
C PHE A 257 12.04 -24.72 6.00
N LEU A 258 11.27 -24.09 6.89
CA LEU A 258 11.33 -22.64 7.10
C LEU A 258 12.68 -22.18 7.64
N GLU A 259 13.26 -22.91 8.61
CA GLU A 259 14.63 -22.64 9.09
C GLU A 259 15.67 -22.68 7.95
N THR A 260 15.50 -23.60 7.01
CA THR A 260 16.36 -23.69 5.83
C THR A 260 16.14 -22.52 4.88
N MET A 261 14.88 -22.17 4.61
CA MET A 261 14.51 -21.05 3.74
C MET A 261 15.07 -19.71 4.24
N GLN A 262 15.18 -19.51 5.56
CA GLN A 262 15.81 -18.31 6.13
C GLN A 262 17.27 -18.10 5.70
N GLN A 263 17.95 -19.17 5.27
CA GLN A 263 19.34 -19.13 4.77
C GLN A 263 19.43 -19.08 3.24
N VAL A 264 18.29 -19.06 2.54
CA VAL A 264 18.22 -19.01 1.07
C VAL A 264 18.28 -17.57 0.59
N GLU A 265 19.10 -17.31 -0.43
CA GLU A 265 19.19 -15.99 -1.07
C GLU A 265 17.82 -15.57 -1.61
N HIS A 266 17.46 -14.31 -1.37
CA HIS A 266 16.16 -13.72 -1.75
C HIS A 266 14.92 -14.36 -1.10
N TYR A 267 15.06 -15.11 0.00
CA TYR A 267 13.90 -15.48 0.80
C TYR A 267 13.23 -14.25 1.42
N SER A 268 11.89 -14.22 1.42
CA SER A 268 11.07 -13.06 1.83
C SER A 268 11.17 -11.85 0.90
N TYR A 269 11.60 -12.03 -0.34
CA TYR A 269 11.59 -10.97 -1.34
C TYR A 269 10.28 -11.01 -2.13
N GLN A 270 9.60 -9.86 -2.20
CA GLN A 270 8.52 -9.67 -3.17
C GLN A 270 9.13 -9.37 -4.54
N LYS A 271 8.94 -10.27 -5.49
CA LYS A 271 9.24 -10.05 -6.90
C LYS A 271 8.04 -9.41 -7.60
N LEU A 272 8.29 -8.41 -8.43
CA LEU A 272 7.29 -7.77 -9.29
C LEU A 272 7.35 -8.36 -10.70
N ASN A 273 6.27 -8.23 -11.45
CA ASN A 273 6.24 -8.55 -12.86
C ASN A 273 7.23 -7.65 -13.61
N PRO A 274 7.81 -8.15 -14.72
CA PRO A 274 8.69 -7.34 -15.56
C PRO A 274 8.03 -6.01 -15.94
N GLY A 275 8.77 -4.93 -15.73
CA GLY A 275 8.44 -3.59 -16.19
C GLY A 275 9.50 -3.08 -17.15
N VAL A 276 9.46 -1.79 -17.44
CA VAL A 276 10.48 -1.11 -18.24
C VAL A 276 11.05 0.08 -17.50
N THR A 277 12.34 0.34 -17.67
CA THR A 277 13.04 1.46 -17.03
C THR A 277 13.77 2.32 -18.05
N ASP A 278 14.09 3.54 -17.64
CA ASP A 278 14.95 4.48 -18.38
C ASP A 278 16.47 4.23 -18.22
N TYR A 279 16.87 3.18 -17.50
CA TYR A 279 18.27 2.89 -17.14
C TYR A 279 18.68 1.43 -17.46
N PRO A 280 19.90 1.17 -17.98
CA PRO A 280 20.89 2.16 -18.41
C PRO A 280 20.48 2.86 -19.71
N ASN A 281 19.56 2.27 -20.47
CA ASN A 281 18.97 2.83 -21.68
C ASN A 281 17.45 2.92 -21.55
N CYS A 282 16.82 3.79 -22.33
CA CYS A 282 15.36 3.86 -22.43
C CYS A 282 14.76 2.51 -22.84
N ASN A 283 13.65 2.14 -22.20
CA ASN A 283 12.90 0.89 -22.44
C ASN A 283 13.68 -0.40 -22.11
N THR A 284 14.63 -0.34 -21.18
CA THR A 284 15.31 -1.55 -20.67
C THR A 284 14.31 -2.37 -19.85
N VAL A 285 14.22 -3.68 -20.07
CA VAL A 285 13.34 -4.56 -19.29
C VAL A 285 13.93 -4.72 -17.88
N ALA A 286 13.13 -4.41 -16.87
CA ALA A 286 13.51 -4.44 -15.47
C ALA A 286 12.63 -5.38 -14.66
N THR A 287 13.25 -6.24 -13.86
CA THR A 287 12.55 -7.04 -12.85
C THR A 287 13.02 -6.62 -11.47
N VAL A 288 12.11 -6.10 -10.67
CA VAL A 288 12.39 -5.61 -9.31
C VAL A 288 11.99 -6.67 -8.29
N SER A 289 12.88 -6.92 -7.33
CA SER A 289 12.63 -7.74 -6.14
C SER A 289 13.00 -6.93 -4.90
N MET A 290 12.19 -7.01 -3.84
CA MET A 290 12.44 -6.26 -2.60
C MET A 290 12.22 -7.15 -1.39
N GLY A 291 13.16 -7.12 -0.46
CA GLY A 291 13.07 -7.85 0.79
C GLY A 291 14.31 -7.55 1.63
N ASN A 292 14.24 -7.87 2.93
CA ASN A 292 15.39 -7.77 3.83
C ASN A 292 16.15 -6.42 3.75
N ASN A 293 15.42 -5.29 3.72
CA ASN A 293 15.97 -3.93 3.59
C ASN A 293 16.75 -3.63 2.29
N GLU A 294 16.62 -4.45 1.26
CA GLU A 294 17.29 -4.27 -0.01
C GLU A 294 16.31 -4.35 -1.19
N MET A 295 16.59 -3.56 -2.21
CA MET A 295 15.94 -3.64 -3.51
C MET A 295 16.95 -4.12 -4.55
N TYR A 296 16.58 -5.18 -5.25
CA TYR A 296 17.32 -5.74 -6.36
C TYR A 296 16.56 -5.46 -7.65
N CYS A 297 17.22 -4.83 -8.61
CA CYS A 297 16.69 -4.59 -9.94
C CYS A 297 17.57 -5.30 -10.96
N SER A 298 17.01 -6.32 -11.59
CA SER A 298 17.64 -7.06 -12.69
C SER A 298 17.27 -6.41 -14.01
N LEU A 299 18.27 -5.98 -14.77
CA LEU A 299 18.12 -5.25 -16.03
C LEU A 299 18.59 -6.13 -17.17
N GLN A 300 17.71 -6.40 -18.13
CA GLN A 300 18.07 -7.10 -19.36
C GLN A 300 18.51 -6.08 -20.41
N THR A 301 19.81 -6.06 -20.69
CA THR A 301 20.41 -5.17 -21.69
C THR A 301 20.24 -5.72 -23.11
N SER A 302 20.41 -4.86 -24.11
CA SER A 302 20.22 -5.22 -25.53
C SER A 302 21.21 -6.27 -26.05
N ASP A 303 22.33 -6.48 -25.37
CA ASP A 303 23.31 -7.54 -25.64
C ASP A 303 22.98 -8.87 -24.90
N ASN A 304 21.77 -8.98 -24.36
CA ASN A 304 21.27 -10.13 -23.59
C ASN A 304 22.08 -10.40 -22.31
N ARG A 305 22.87 -9.42 -21.84
CA ARG A 305 23.49 -9.47 -20.52
C ARG A 305 22.48 -9.04 -19.46
N THR A 306 22.72 -9.48 -18.23
CA THR A 306 21.93 -9.07 -17.08
C THR A 306 22.80 -8.20 -16.19
N GLU A 307 22.43 -6.93 -16.07
CA GLU A 307 23.01 -6.03 -15.06
C GLU A 307 22.14 -6.07 -13.81
N ILE A 308 22.76 -6.04 -12.63
CA ILE A 308 22.05 -6.07 -11.36
C ILE A 308 22.38 -4.79 -10.60
N ILE A 309 21.35 -4.05 -10.22
CA ILE A 309 21.43 -2.94 -9.27
C ILE A 309 20.90 -3.44 -7.94
N SER A 310 21.74 -3.42 -6.90
CA SER A 310 21.31 -3.64 -5.51
C SER A 310 21.42 -2.34 -4.72
N VAL A 311 20.32 -1.95 -4.07
CA VAL A 311 20.22 -0.72 -3.28
C VAL A 311 19.63 -1.05 -1.92
N HIS A 312 20.42 -0.83 -0.86
CA HIS A 312 19.90 -0.85 0.48
C HIS A 312 18.90 0.29 0.70
N VAL A 313 17.78 0.01 1.35
CA VAL A 313 16.63 0.92 1.48
C VAL A 313 16.99 2.24 2.17
N SER A 314 17.99 2.25 3.07
CA SER A 314 18.48 3.48 3.71
C SER A 314 19.14 4.46 2.75
N LYS A 315 19.58 4.01 1.57
CA LYS A 315 20.11 4.87 0.50
C LYS A 315 19.01 5.42 -0.41
N MET A 316 17.76 4.97 -0.28
CA MET A 316 16.64 5.50 -1.04
C MET A 316 16.21 6.84 -0.47
N THR A 317 16.30 7.89 -1.28
CA THR A 317 15.97 9.25 -0.85
C THR A 317 14.57 9.66 -1.25
N ARG A 318 14.04 9.10 -2.35
CA ARG A 318 12.70 9.40 -2.84
C ARG A 318 12.11 8.23 -3.61
N CYS A 319 10.85 7.91 -3.32
CA CYS A 319 10.01 7.06 -4.14
C CYS A 319 8.73 7.82 -4.43
N HIS A 320 8.44 8.07 -5.71
CA HIS A 320 7.26 8.80 -6.11
C HIS A 320 6.59 8.12 -7.30
N VAL A 321 5.30 7.85 -7.16
CA VAL A 321 4.43 7.39 -8.25
C VAL A 321 3.66 8.62 -8.72
N PRO A 322 3.99 9.24 -9.87
CA PRO A 322 3.20 10.31 -10.43
C PRO A 322 1.73 9.93 -10.60
N LEU A 323 0.87 10.90 -10.32
CA LEU A 323 -0.58 10.83 -10.51
C LEU A 323 -0.88 10.87 -12.02
N HIS A 324 -1.50 9.81 -12.55
CA HIS A 324 -1.86 9.72 -13.96
C HIS A 324 -3.06 10.63 -14.30
N GLN A 325 -2.99 11.31 -15.45
CA GLN A 325 -4.11 12.02 -16.07
C GLN A 325 -5.09 11.04 -16.75
N PRO A 326 -6.37 11.43 -16.97
CA PRO A 326 -7.50 10.50 -17.08
C PRO A 326 -7.72 9.87 -18.48
N GLU A 327 -6.67 9.73 -19.29
CA GLU A 327 -6.79 9.07 -20.59
C GLU A 327 -6.05 7.71 -20.61
N ASN A 328 -6.88 6.68 -20.45
CA ASN A 328 -6.70 5.28 -20.82
C ASN A 328 -5.70 4.38 -20.04
N THR A 329 -6.33 3.30 -19.56
CA THR A 329 -5.85 2.00 -19.09
C THR A 329 -4.88 1.93 -17.90
N MET A 330 -5.15 0.94 -17.05
CA MET A 330 -4.28 0.44 -15.97
C MET A 330 -2.92 -0.09 -16.48
N ASP A 331 -2.47 0.29 -17.67
CA ASP A 331 -1.54 -0.53 -18.44
C ASP A 331 -0.08 -0.35 -18.06
N GLN A 332 0.30 0.74 -17.39
CA GLN A 332 1.57 0.86 -16.67
C GLN A 332 1.62 2.19 -15.92
N GLN A 333 2.05 2.15 -14.65
CA GLN A 333 2.34 3.35 -13.89
C GLN A 333 3.84 3.55 -13.75
N GLU A 334 4.28 4.79 -13.86
CA GLU A 334 5.67 5.14 -13.62
C GLU A 334 5.93 5.27 -12.12
N CYS A 335 7.01 4.65 -11.63
CA CYS A 335 7.54 4.83 -10.29
C CYS A 335 8.95 5.41 -10.42
N LYS A 336 9.12 6.65 -9.98
CA LYS A 336 10.41 7.34 -9.93
C LYS A 336 11.10 7.04 -8.62
N LEU A 337 12.30 6.44 -8.70
CA LEU A 337 13.12 6.05 -7.58
C LEU A 337 14.42 6.86 -7.60
N CYS A 338 14.68 7.59 -6.51
CA CYS A 338 15.97 8.23 -6.27
C CYS A 338 16.70 7.47 -5.16
N PHE A 339 17.97 7.14 -5.42
CA PHE A 339 18.85 6.52 -4.44
C PHE A 339 20.28 7.03 -4.56
N ILE A 340 21.05 6.89 -3.49
CA ILE A 340 22.46 7.31 -3.47
C ILE A 340 23.33 6.14 -3.92
N ASP A 341 24.14 6.37 -4.96
CA ASP A 341 25.18 5.44 -5.40
C ASP A 341 26.55 6.13 -5.33
N GLY A 342 27.41 5.64 -4.43
CA GLY A 342 28.62 6.37 -4.03
C GLY A 342 28.29 7.72 -3.37
N GLN A 343 28.70 8.82 -4.01
CA GLN A 343 28.36 10.19 -3.59
C GLN A 343 27.34 10.88 -4.51
N VAL A 344 26.86 10.21 -5.55
CA VAL A 344 25.98 10.82 -6.56
C VAL A 344 24.57 10.25 -6.42
N PRO A 345 23.53 11.10 -6.32
CA PRO A 345 22.16 10.63 -6.40
C PRO A 345 21.86 10.14 -7.82
N LYS A 346 21.37 8.91 -7.94
CA LYS A 346 20.82 8.34 -9.18
C LYS A 346 19.31 8.40 -9.13
N LEU A 347 18.71 8.76 -10.26
CA LEU A 347 17.27 8.73 -10.49
C LEU A 347 16.99 7.72 -11.59
N ILE A 348 16.12 6.75 -11.32
CA ILE A 348 15.60 5.81 -12.31
C ILE A 348 14.07 5.87 -12.30
N SER A 349 13.46 5.64 -13.45
CA SER A 349 12.01 5.62 -13.62
C SER A 349 11.59 4.24 -14.10
N ILE A 350 10.86 3.51 -13.27
CA ILE A 350 10.37 2.16 -13.55
C ILE A 350 8.88 2.23 -13.88
N ARG A 351 8.51 1.97 -15.13
CA ARG A 351 7.12 1.78 -15.56
C ARG A 351 6.70 0.34 -15.34
N THR A 352 5.74 0.14 -14.44
CA THR A 352 5.20 -1.17 -14.05
C THR A 352 3.74 -1.04 -13.65
N LYS A 353 2.96 -2.12 -13.81
CA LYS A 353 1.58 -2.21 -13.29
C LYS A 353 1.54 -2.25 -11.75
N GLN A 354 2.68 -2.50 -11.09
CA GLN A 354 2.78 -2.68 -9.63
C GLN A 354 3.51 -1.51 -8.93
N ALA A 355 3.44 -0.29 -9.48
CA ALA A 355 4.14 0.89 -8.94
C ALA A 355 3.73 1.23 -7.49
N PHE A 356 2.44 1.12 -7.17
CA PHE A 356 1.97 1.34 -5.80
C PHE A 356 2.42 0.25 -4.84
N LEU A 357 2.45 -1.01 -5.29
CA LEU A 357 2.95 -2.12 -4.49
C LEU A 357 4.44 -1.95 -4.18
N LEU A 358 5.25 -1.56 -5.18
CA LEU A 358 6.65 -1.17 -5.04
C LEU A 358 6.82 -0.09 -3.96
N SER A 359 6.09 1.01 -4.07
CA SER A 359 6.13 2.08 -3.07
C SER A 359 5.74 1.60 -1.66
N LYS A 360 4.77 0.68 -1.56
CA LYS A 360 4.27 0.15 -0.29
C LYS A 360 5.30 -0.75 0.40
N TRP A 361 6.00 -1.60 -0.36
CA TRP A 361 7.08 -2.45 0.17
C TRP A 361 8.29 -1.63 0.62
N ILE A 362 8.67 -0.59 -0.12
CA ILE A 362 9.74 0.35 0.31
C ILE A 362 9.37 0.99 1.65
N LYS A 363 8.13 1.50 1.78
CA LYS A 363 7.65 2.06 3.05
C LYS A 363 7.63 1.03 4.18
N LYS A 364 7.29 -0.23 3.88
CA LYS A 364 7.29 -1.32 4.86
C LYS A 364 8.70 -1.63 5.36
N MET A 365 9.68 -1.81 4.45
CA MET A 365 11.09 -1.99 4.82
C MET A 365 11.59 -0.83 5.69
N LEU A 366 11.28 0.42 5.32
CA LEU A 366 11.66 1.59 6.12
C LEU A 366 11.02 1.58 7.52
N SER A 367 9.78 1.14 7.65
CA SER A 367 9.09 1.06 8.95
C SER A 367 9.59 -0.06 9.86
N GLU A 368 10.24 -1.09 9.30
CA GLU A 368 10.79 -2.22 10.05
C GLU A 368 12.24 -2.00 10.47
N GLN A 369 12.88 -0.93 10.01
CA GLN A 369 14.21 -0.58 10.46
C GLN A 369 14.17 -0.28 11.96
N PRO A 370 15.10 -0.81 12.77
CA PRO A 370 15.24 -0.38 14.15
C PRO A 370 15.49 1.13 14.13
N LEU A 371 14.63 1.89 14.81
CA LEU A 371 14.87 3.32 15.05
C LEU A 371 16.31 3.46 15.55
N PRO A 372 17.16 4.31 14.95
CA PRO A 372 18.40 4.66 15.61
C PRO A 372 18.02 5.20 16.98
N CYS A 373 18.55 4.57 18.04
CA CYS A 373 18.42 5.05 19.40
C CYS A 373 18.88 6.51 19.40
N VAL A 374 17.92 7.44 19.44
CA VAL A 374 18.20 8.87 19.54
C VAL A 374 18.77 9.05 20.94
N LYS A 375 20.11 8.98 21.03
CA LYS A 375 20.81 9.65 22.12
C LYS A 375 20.44 11.11 22.00
N GLU A 376 19.74 11.60 23.01
CA GLU A 376 19.49 13.01 23.29
C GLU A 376 20.73 13.82 22.93
N ASN A 377 20.58 14.68 21.93
CA ASN A 377 21.36 15.88 21.71
C ASN A 377 20.53 16.78 20.79
N LEU A 378 19.42 17.27 21.32
CA LEU A 378 18.78 18.49 20.87
C LEU A 378 18.83 19.44 22.06
N GLU A 379 19.95 20.14 22.20
CA GLU A 379 19.99 21.37 22.95
C GLU A 379 19.01 22.36 22.30
N ILE A 380 18.10 22.79 23.14
CA ILE A 380 17.07 23.79 22.96
C ILE A 380 17.72 25.11 22.52
N GLN A 381 17.31 25.63 21.36
CA GLN A 381 17.32 27.07 21.11
C GLN A 381 15.88 27.54 20.93
N ASP A 382 15.24 27.79 22.06
CA ASP A 382 14.14 28.73 22.18
C ASP A 382 14.62 29.89 23.06
N ASN A 383 14.67 31.09 22.49
CA ASN A 383 14.40 32.29 23.27
C ASN A 383 13.70 33.32 22.36
N ILE A 384 12.39 33.33 22.53
CA ILE A 384 11.42 34.36 22.18
C ILE A 384 11.75 35.63 22.97
N THR A 385 11.77 36.81 22.35
CA THR A 385 10.95 37.94 22.85
C THR A 385 10.73 39.01 21.78
N SER A 386 9.47 39.16 21.36
CA SER A 386 8.92 40.40 20.83
C SER A 386 7.89 40.91 21.82
N SER A 387 8.16 42.04 22.47
CA SER A 387 7.12 42.92 23.02
C SER A 387 7.74 44.21 23.57
N ASN A 388 7.33 45.36 23.01
CA ASN A 388 7.13 46.65 23.71
C ASN A 388 6.42 47.57 22.70
N ILE A 389 5.09 47.64 22.73
CA ILE A 389 4.25 48.59 23.50
C ILE A 389 4.43 50.05 23.04
N LEU A 390 3.31 50.60 22.53
CA LEU A 390 3.06 51.99 22.20
C LEU A 390 3.27 52.94 23.39
N SER A 391 3.94 54.09 23.17
CA SER A 391 3.54 55.36 23.79
C SER A 391 4.10 56.61 23.07
N ARG A 392 3.17 57.45 22.60
CA ARG A 392 3.16 58.90 22.36
C ARG A 392 4.44 59.77 22.54
N ASN A 393 4.72 60.56 21.50
CA ASN A 393 5.34 61.91 21.40
C ASN A 393 5.35 62.80 22.67
N PRO A 394 6.35 63.70 22.87
CA PRO A 394 6.37 65.00 22.15
C PRO A 394 7.73 65.72 21.87
N LYS A 395 7.71 66.53 20.79
CA LYS A 395 8.33 67.86 20.49
C LYS A 395 9.74 68.29 21.02
N LYS A 396 10.34 69.13 20.16
CA LYS A 396 11.51 70.06 20.29
C LYS A 396 12.83 69.39 19.93
N SER A 397 13.70 69.98 19.11
CA SER A 397 13.94 71.37 18.69
C SER A 397 14.34 71.46 17.23
#